data_AF-A0A9P5GDQ1-F1
#
_entry.id   AF-A0A9P5GDQ1-F1
#
_cell.length_a   1.000
_cell.length_b   1.000
_cell.length_c   1.000
_cell.angle_alpha   90.00
_cell.angle_beta   90.00
_cell.angle_gamma   90.00
#
_symmetry.space_group_name_H-M   'P 1'
#
loop_
_entity.id
_entity.type
_entity.pdbx_description
1 polymer ?
#
loop_
_entity_poly.entity_id
_entity_poly.type
_entity_poly.pdbx_seq_one_letter_code
_entity_poly.pdbx_strand_id
1 'polypeptide(L)'
;MPHNESDTERRYKPCQVLSDHQIPYVIWFEDTLHHYGVPTVKFNLYLLVSDLDEAAELLVKAGWVIDSQGPRKIGNAKVKLPQKRLVSPTSKTITVLLPAKEWKFPLIADSPSDDTPLTADSPENMSFPPLPGFLDALIESWLDCPSDDAMLLLHLACQISYLYAHVPALKQRSFSEQMKYEHRQFHFDVLAGMEMGTIQFRKHQGAIRDALLQGQDSKLGYEDGMDM
;
A
#
# COMPACT_ATOMS: atom_id res chain seq x y z
N MET A 1 -25.72 -27.98 -10.83
CA MET A 1 -24.27 -28.21 -10.92
C MET A 1 -23.59 -27.27 -9.94
N PRO A 2 -22.65 -27.71 -9.10
CA PRO A 2 -21.95 -26.80 -8.21
C PRO A 2 -21.03 -25.92 -9.06
N HIS A 3 -21.21 -24.60 -9.00
CA HIS A 3 -20.24 -23.65 -9.57
C HIS A 3 -18.90 -23.88 -8.86
N ASN A 4 -17.89 -24.32 -9.60
CA ASN A 4 -16.55 -24.45 -9.05
C ASN A 4 -15.96 -23.04 -8.97
N GLU A 5 -16.02 -22.48 -7.76
CA GLU A 5 -15.49 -21.15 -7.43
C GLU A 5 -14.01 -21.03 -7.85
N SER A 6 -13.66 -19.93 -8.50
CA SER A 6 -12.30 -19.70 -8.99
C SER A 6 -11.31 -19.47 -7.84
N ASP A 7 -10.02 -19.72 -8.07
CA ASP A 7 -8.99 -19.45 -7.06
C ASP A 7 -8.91 -17.96 -6.68
N THR A 8 -9.27 -17.06 -7.61
CA THR A 8 -9.39 -15.61 -7.37
C THR A 8 -10.54 -15.30 -6.42
N GLU A 9 -11.74 -15.83 -6.70
CA GLU A 9 -12.92 -15.67 -5.84
C GLU A 9 -12.64 -16.19 -4.42
N ARG A 10 -11.95 -17.34 -4.30
CA ARG A 10 -11.55 -17.91 -3.00
C ARG A 10 -10.55 -17.03 -2.26
N ARG A 11 -9.61 -16.41 -2.97
CA ARG A 11 -8.55 -15.57 -2.37
C ARG A 11 -9.15 -14.38 -1.64
N TYR A 12 -10.16 -13.74 -2.23
CA TYR A 12 -10.75 -12.51 -1.70
C TYR A 12 -12.00 -12.72 -0.84
N LYS A 13 -12.34 -13.96 -0.47
CA LYS A 13 -13.39 -14.22 0.53
C LYS A 13 -13.26 -13.44 1.85
N PRO A 14 -12.06 -13.22 2.42
CA PRO A 14 -11.93 -12.39 3.61
C PRO A 14 -12.49 -10.98 3.39
N CYS A 15 -12.28 -10.42 2.20
CA CYS A 15 -12.80 -9.11 1.80
C CYS A 15 -14.34 -9.10 1.82
N GLN A 16 -14.98 -10.16 1.30
CA GLN A 16 -16.44 -10.29 1.35
C GLN A 16 -16.96 -10.32 2.79
N VAL A 17 -16.33 -11.10 3.66
CA VAL A 17 -16.72 -11.19 5.09
C VAL A 17 -16.64 -9.82 5.77
N LEU A 18 -15.58 -9.05 5.50
CA LEU A 18 -15.42 -7.71 6.06
C LEU A 18 -16.48 -6.75 5.48
N SER A 19 -16.73 -6.78 4.17
CA SER A 19 -17.79 -6.00 3.51
C SER A 19 -19.18 -6.28 4.09
N ASP A 20 -19.52 -7.56 4.28
CA ASP A 20 -20.83 -7.99 4.80
C ASP A 20 -21.07 -7.47 6.23
N HIS A 21 -20.00 -7.24 6.99
CA HIS A 21 -20.04 -6.68 8.34
C HIS A 21 -19.66 -5.19 8.38
N GLN A 22 -19.59 -4.52 7.23
CA GLN A 22 -19.31 -3.09 7.10
C GLN A 22 -17.98 -2.66 7.73
N ILE A 23 -16.99 -3.56 7.78
CA ILE A 23 -15.63 -3.23 8.23
C ILE A 23 -14.85 -2.62 7.06
N PRO A 24 -14.41 -1.36 7.16
CA PRO A 24 -13.56 -0.76 6.12
C PRO A 24 -12.24 -1.52 6.02
N TYR A 25 -11.87 -1.88 4.79
CA TYR A 25 -10.58 -2.47 4.48
C TYR A 25 -10.07 -1.94 3.15
N VAL A 26 -8.79 -2.16 2.91
CA VAL A 26 -8.23 -2.05 1.57
C VAL A 26 -7.24 -3.19 1.33
N ILE A 27 -7.26 -3.74 0.12
CA ILE A 27 -6.28 -4.73 -0.32
C ILE A 27 -4.92 -4.03 -0.47
N TRP A 28 -3.83 -4.73 -0.12
CA TRP A 28 -2.50 -4.13 -0.02
C TRP A 28 -1.41 -4.96 -0.73
N PHE A 29 -0.24 -4.34 -0.91
CA PHE A 29 0.96 -4.92 -1.54
C PHE A 29 0.72 -5.64 -2.87
N GLU A 30 1.09 -6.92 -3.00
CA GLU A 30 1.20 -7.61 -4.30
C GLU A 30 -0.13 -7.72 -5.04
N ASP A 31 -1.24 -7.87 -4.32
CA ASP A 31 -2.57 -7.86 -4.92
C ASP A 31 -2.91 -6.51 -5.53
N THR A 32 -2.49 -5.42 -4.88
CA THR A 32 -2.69 -4.06 -5.40
C THR A 32 -1.76 -3.78 -6.58
N LEU A 33 -0.50 -4.22 -6.52
CA LEU A 33 0.41 -4.15 -7.67
C LEU A 33 -0.20 -4.88 -8.88
N HIS A 34 -0.69 -6.09 -8.66
CA HIS A 34 -1.32 -6.90 -9.71
C HIS A 34 -2.57 -6.23 -10.29
N HIS A 35 -3.40 -5.62 -9.43
CA HIS A 35 -4.56 -4.82 -9.86
C HIS A 35 -4.15 -3.68 -10.81
N TYR A 36 -2.99 -3.05 -10.58
CA TYR A 36 -2.43 -2.01 -11.47
C TYR A 36 -1.59 -2.55 -12.64
N GLY A 37 -1.67 -3.85 -12.93
CA GLY A 37 -1.04 -4.45 -14.11
C GLY A 37 0.43 -4.83 -13.93
N VAL A 38 0.97 -4.79 -12.70
CA VAL A 38 2.31 -5.28 -12.41
C VAL A 38 2.32 -6.82 -12.48
N PRO A 39 3.24 -7.45 -13.25
CA PRO A 39 3.36 -8.89 -13.33
C PRO A 39 4.07 -9.45 -12.08
N THR A 40 3.37 -9.48 -10.96
CA THR A 40 3.87 -9.98 -9.67
C THR A 40 3.20 -11.28 -9.25
N VAL A 41 3.88 -12.04 -8.38
CA VAL A 41 3.36 -13.25 -7.76
C VAL A 41 2.65 -12.88 -6.46
N LYS A 42 1.39 -13.32 -6.33
CA LYS A 42 0.55 -13.09 -5.14
C LYS A 42 0.75 -14.22 -4.13
N PHE A 43 1.42 -13.94 -3.01
CA PHE A 43 1.64 -14.91 -1.93
C PHE A 43 0.51 -14.83 -0.89
N ASN A 44 0.74 -14.11 0.21
CA ASN A 44 -0.27 -13.82 1.22
C ASN A 44 -1.22 -12.74 0.70
N LEU A 45 -2.46 -12.73 1.17
CA LEU A 45 -3.37 -11.61 0.96
C LEU A 45 -3.17 -10.62 2.12
N TYR A 46 -2.70 -9.41 1.81
CA TYR A 46 -2.55 -8.35 2.80
C TYR A 46 -3.76 -7.42 2.76
N LEU A 47 -4.36 -7.16 3.91
CA LEU A 47 -5.47 -6.23 4.07
C LEU A 47 -5.10 -5.20 5.12
N LEU A 48 -5.29 -3.91 4.81
CA LEU A 48 -5.27 -2.88 5.85
C LEU A 48 -6.67 -2.77 6.46
N VAL A 49 -6.74 -2.72 7.78
CA VAL A 49 -7.97 -2.52 8.56
C VAL A 49 -7.72 -1.51 9.68
N SER A 50 -8.78 -0.90 10.22
CA SER A 50 -8.68 0.04 11.34
C SER A 50 -8.41 -0.69 12.67
N ASP A 51 -9.14 -1.77 12.91
CA ASP A 51 -9.03 -2.60 14.11
C ASP A 51 -8.67 -4.04 13.71
N LEU A 52 -7.52 -4.52 14.21
CA LEU A 52 -7.03 -5.87 13.91
C LEU A 52 -7.83 -6.95 14.61
N ASP A 53 -8.27 -6.71 15.85
CA ASP A 53 -8.94 -7.71 16.67
C ASP A 53 -10.37 -7.89 16.20
N GLU A 54 -11.10 -6.80 15.93
CA GLU A 54 -12.46 -6.86 15.37
C GLU A 54 -12.49 -7.60 14.02
N ALA A 55 -11.62 -7.20 13.08
CA ALA A 55 -11.55 -7.85 11.77
C ALA A 55 -11.14 -9.33 11.87
N ALA A 56 -10.19 -9.66 12.77
CA ALA A 56 -9.79 -11.05 12.98
C ALA A 56 -10.92 -11.90 13.59
N GLU A 57 -11.67 -11.36 14.55
CA GLU A 57 -12.80 -12.07 15.16
C GLU A 57 -13.89 -12.41 14.15
N LEU A 58 -14.20 -11.49 13.23
CA LEU A 58 -15.18 -11.74 12.17
C LEU A 58 -14.72 -12.85 11.22
N LEU A 59 -13.47 -12.83 10.81
CA LEU A 59 -12.90 -13.89 9.97
C LEU A 59 -12.88 -15.24 10.72
N VAL A 60 -12.59 -15.24 12.02
CA VAL A 60 -12.65 -16.46 12.85
C VAL A 60 -14.07 -17.01 12.91
N LYS A 61 -15.08 -16.15 13.11
CA LYS A 61 -16.51 -16.54 13.08
C LYS A 61 -16.92 -17.10 11.72
N ALA A 62 -16.29 -16.62 10.64
CA ALA A 62 -16.49 -17.14 9.28
C ALA A 62 -15.65 -18.40 8.95
N GLY A 63 -14.88 -18.93 9.90
CA GLY A 63 -14.17 -20.21 9.78
C GLY A 63 -12.67 -20.12 9.53
N TRP A 64 -12.08 -18.92 9.51
CA TRP A 64 -10.61 -18.78 9.48
C TRP A 64 -10.01 -19.14 10.84
N VAL A 65 -8.76 -19.57 10.84
CA VAL A 65 -8.04 -19.92 12.07
C VAL A 65 -6.85 -18.97 12.25
N ILE A 66 -6.70 -18.44 13.46
CA ILE A 66 -5.53 -17.61 13.81
C ILE A 66 -4.26 -18.45 13.71
N ASP A 67 -3.32 -17.99 12.88
CA ASP A 67 -1.97 -18.55 12.81
C ASP A 67 -1.09 -17.94 13.90
N SER A 68 -1.09 -18.56 15.09
CA SER A 68 -0.25 -18.16 16.22
C SER A 68 1.20 -18.64 16.12
N GLN A 69 1.50 -19.61 15.24
CA GLN A 69 2.79 -20.30 15.21
C GLN A 69 3.69 -19.86 14.04
N GLY A 70 3.10 -19.40 12.94
CA GLY A 70 3.89 -18.99 11.79
C GLY A 70 4.66 -17.68 12.03
N PRO A 71 5.75 -17.48 11.28
CA PRO A 71 6.58 -16.28 11.44
C PRO A 71 5.83 -15.02 11.03
N ARG A 72 5.93 -13.98 11.84
CA ARG A 72 5.42 -12.64 11.52
C ARG A 72 6.28 -12.01 10.43
N LYS A 73 5.78 -12.01 9.19
CA LYS A 73 6.51 -11.56 8.02
C LYS A 73 5.71 -10.65 7.10
N ILE A 74 6.43 -9.72 6.47
CA ILE A 74 5.96 -8.94 5.34
C ILE A 74 6.96 -9.17 4.20
N GLY A 75 6.49 -9.78 3.12
CA GLY A 75 7.37 -10.43 2.17
C GLY A 75 8.33 -11.41 2.90
N ASN A 76 9.63 -11.18 2.75
CA ASN A 76 10.66 -11.98 3.43
C ASN A 76 11.16 -11.38 4.76
N ALA A 77 10.76 -10.17 5.10
CA ALA A 77 11.20 -9.48 6.31
C ALA A 77 10.52 -10.07 7.55
N LYS A 78 11.29 -10.35 8.62
CA LYS A 78 10.72 -10.73 9.92
C LYS A 78 10.45 -9.47 10.72
N VAL A 79 9.19 -9.17 10.96
CA VAL A 79 8.80 -7.87 11.54
C VAL A 79 8.15 -8.04 12.90
N LYS A 80 8.39 -7.06 13.78
CA LYS A 80 7.65 -6.91 15.05
C LYS A 80 6.40 -6.04 14.91
N LEU A 81 6.15 -5.52 13.71
CA LEU A 81 4.97 -4.69 13.42
C LEU A 81 3.68 -5.43 13.78
N PRO A 82 2.67 -4.72 14.34
CA PRO A 82 1.38 -5.32 14.66
C PRO A 82 0.75 -5.94 13.41
N GLN A 83 0.32 -7.20 13.53
CA GLN A 83 -0.37 -7.92 12.47
C GLN A 83 -1.15 -9.10 13.06
N LYS A 84 -2.21 -9.53 12.36
CA LYS A 84 -2.90 -10.79 12.61
C LYS A 84 -2.83 -11.64 11.36
N ARG A 85 -2.45 -12.91 11.53
CA ARG A 85 -2.32 -13.87 10.42
C ARG A 85 -3.41 -14.91 10.58
N LEU A 86 -4.15 -15.16 9.50
CA LEU A 86 -5.29 -16.07 9.48
C LEU A 86 -5.14 -17.05 8.32
N VAL A 87 -5.27 -18.34 8.62
CA VAL A 87 -5.28 -19.41 7.62
C VAL A 87 -6.70 -19.59 7.10
N SER A 88 -6.84 -19.55 5.78
CA SER A 88 -8.12 -19.79 5.13
C SER A 88 -8.60 -21.23 5.35
N PRO A 89 -9.90 -21.46 5.59
CA PRO A 89 -10.45 -22.81 5.73
C PRO A 89 -10.43 -23.60 4.42
N THR A 90 -10.44 -22.91 3.28
CA THR A 90 -10.66 -23.51 1.95
C THR A 90 -9.50 -23.31 1.00
N SER A 91 -8.48 -22.55 1.39
CA SER A 91 -7.31 -22.27 0.55
C SER A 91 -6.03 -22.30 1.36
N LYS A 92 -4.88 -22.38 0.68
CA LYS A 92 -3.57 -22.24 1.30
C LYS A 92 -3.15 -20.77 1.48
N THR A 93 -3.99 -19.81 1.05
CA THR A 93 -3.69 -18.39 1.19
C THR A 93 -3.81 -17.97 2.65
N ILE A 94 -2.77 -17.32 3.15
CA ILE A 94 -2.78 -16.68 4.46
C ILE A 94 -3.27 -15.25 4.27
N THR A 95 -4.30 -14.88 5.03
CA THR A 95 -4.75 -13.49 5.15
C THR A 95 -3.95 -12.82 6.25
N VAL A 96 -3.33 -11.68 5.95
CA VAL A 96 -2.56 -10.90 6.90
C VAL A 96 -3.24 -9.55 7.07
N LEU A 97 -3.83 -9.35 8.25
CA LEU A 97 -4.39 -8.07 8.64
C LEU A 97 -3.30 -7.17 9.18
N LEU A 98 -3.27 -5.94 8.68
CA LEU A 98 -2.33 -4.90 9.04
C LEU A 98 -3.09 -3.64 9.49
N PRO A 99 -2.61 -2.90 10.48
CA PRO A 99 -3.27 -1.68 10.94
C PRO A 99 -3.00 -0.54 9.95
N ALA A 100 -4.04 0.02 9.34
CA ALA A 100 -3.89 1.01 8.26
C ALA A 100 -3.08 2.25 8.66
N LYS A 101 -3.19 2.66 9.94
CA LYS A 101 -2.44 3.77 10.52
C LYS A 101 -0.91 3.59 10.42
N GLU A 102 -0.41 2.38 10.67
CA GLU A 102 1.03 2.09 10.58
C GLU A 102 1.52 2.11 9.13
N TRP A 103 0.61 1.86 8.19
CA TRP A 103 0.86 1.87 6.74
C TRP A 103 0.49 3.18 6.08
N LYS A 104 0.26 4.24 6.88
CA LYS A 104 0.08 5.61 6.41
C LYS A 104 -1.07 5.78 5.40
N PHE A 105 -2.05 4.87 5.46
CA PHE A 105 -3.18 4.85 4.55
C PHE A 105 -4.49 5.16 5.29
N PRO A 106 -5.24 6.21 4.90
CA PRO A 106 -6.53 6.50 5.50
C PRO A 106 -7.60 5.55 4.92
N LEU A 107 -8.22 4.73 5.77
CA LEU A 107 -9.34 3.85 5.36
C LEU A 107 -10.68 4.58 5.26
N ILE A 108 -10.78 5.75 5.89
CA ILE A 108 -11.93 6.62 5.79
C ILE A 108 -11.50 7.72 4.83
N ALA A 109 -12.15 7.82 3.67
CA ALA A 109 -12.04 9.04 2.88
C ALA A 109 -12.55 10.19 3.76
N ASP A 110 -11.76 11.25 3.92
CA ASP A 110 -12.20 12.49 4.56
C ASP A 110 -13.31 13.13 3.69
N SER A 111 -14.52 12.55 3.72
CA SER A 111 -15.72 12.96 2.98
C SER A 111 -15.57 13.05 1.45
N PRO A 112 -16.68 12.96 0.69
CA PRO A 112 -16.61 12.78 -0.75
C PRO A 112 -16.29 14.12 -1.42
N SER A 113 -15.29 14.12 -2.30
CA SER A 113 -15.47 14.88 -3.53
C SER A 113 -16.70 14.28 -4.20
N ASP A 114 -17.79 15.04 -4.22
CA ASP A 114 -18.83 14.85 -5.22
C ASP A 114 -18.16 14.71 -6.60
N ASP A 115 -18.72 13.87 -7.45
CA ASP A 115 -18.34 13.65 -8.86
C ASP A 115 -17.31 12.55 -9.18
N THR A 116 -17.37 11.39 -8.51
CA THR A 116 -17.12 10.14 -9.25
C THR A 116 -17.96 9.00 -8.67
N PRO A 117 -18.96 8.48 -9.40
CA PRO A 117 -19.59 7.23 -9.02
C PRO A 117 -18.50 6.17 -8.96
N LEU A 118 -18.30 5.56 -7.79
CA LEU A 118 -17.69 4.23 -7.70
C LEU A 118 -18.50 3.35 -8.66
N THR A 119 -17.93 3.05 -9.82
CA THR A 119 -18.60 2.31 -10.90
C THR A 119 -18.96 0.93 -10.37
N ALA A 120 -20.22 0.79 -9.97
CA ALA A 120 -20.82 -0.38 -9.35
C ALA A 120 -21.19 -1.47 -10.38
N ASP A 121 -20.32 -1.74 -11.35
CA ASP A 121 -20.59 -2.71 -12.42
C ASP A 121 -19.47 -3.75 -12.60
N SER A 122 -18.56 -3.90 -11.63
CA SER A 122 -17.64 -5.05 -11.58
C SER A 122 -18.16 -6.08 -10.56
N PRO A 123 -18.19 -7.40 -10.87
CA PRO A 123 -18.73 -8.45 -9.99
C PRO A 123 -17.95 -8.63 -8.67
N GLU A 124 -16.90 -7.85 -8.45
CA GLU A 124 -16.06 -7.88 -7.27
C GLU A 124 -15.99 -6.45 -6.69
N ASN A 125 -16.89 -6.12 -5.76
CA ASN A 125 -16.85 -4.89 -4.94
C ASN A 125 -15.66 -4.94 -3.95
N MET A 126 -14.46 -5.05 -4.48
CA MET A 126 -13.23 -5.13 -3.71
C MET A 126 -12.62 -3.74 -3.57
N SER A 127 -12.27 -3.38 -2.34
CA SER A 127 -11.59 -2.13 -2.03
C SER A 127 -10.10 -2.24 -2.36
N PHE A 128 -9.70 -1.65 -3.48
CA PHE A 128 -8.29 -1.38 -3.83
C PHE A 128 -8.00 0.11 -3.61
N PRO A 129 -6.77 0.47 -3.17
CA PRO A 129 -6.43 1.87 -2.95
C PRO A 129 -6.26 2.57 -4.31
N PRO A 130 -6.73 3.83 -4.48
CA PRO A 130 -6.39 4.62 -5.66
C PRO A 130 -4.88 4.72 -5.86
N LEU A 131 -4.41 4.69 -7.10
CA LEU A 131 -2.98 4.59 -7.42
C LEU A 131 -2.12 5.71 -6.78
N PRO A 132 -2.51 7.00 -6.79
CA PRO A 132 -1.76 8.04 -6.09
C PRO A 132 -1.68 7.79 -4.59
N GLY A 133 -2.81 7.48 -3.96
CA GLY A 133 -2.88 7.18 -2.53
C GLY A 133 -2.08 5.93 -2.12
N PHE A 134 -2.05 4.92 -2.98
CA PHE A 134 -1.22 3.73 -2.78
C PHE A 134 0.27 4.07 -2.81
N LEU A 135 0.70 4.81 -3.83
CA LEU A 135 2.09 5.21 -3.96
C LEU A 135 2.52 6.14 -2.81
N ASP A 136 1.69 7.11 -2.44
CA ASP A 136 1.96 8.03 -1.33
C ASP A 136 2.15 7.28 -0.01
N ALA A 137 1.27 6.33 0.29
CA ALA A 137 1.37 5.53 1.50
C ALA A 137 2.59 4.59 1.49
N LEU A 138 2.99 4.04 0.34
CA LEU A 138 4.23 3.26 0.22
C LEU A 138 5.48 4.14 0.41
N ILE A 139 5.53 5.33 -0.20
CA ILE A 139 6.62 6.30 -0.04
C ILE A 139 6.73 6.68 1.43
N GLU A 140 5.64 7.11 2.05
CA GLU A 140 5.62 7.52 3.45
C GLU A 140 6.02 6.36 4.37
N SER A 141 5.50 5.15 4.13
CA SER A 141 5.89 3.96 4.89
C SER A 141 7.37 3.62 4.74
N TRP A 142 7.97 3.86 3.58
CA TRP A 142 9.40 3.64 3.35
C TRP A 142 10.26 4.70 4.01
N LEU A 143 9.87 5.98 3.91
CA LEU A 143 10.59 7.10 4.53
C LEU A 143 10.53 7.00 6.06
N ASP A 144 9.34 6.78 6.64
CA ASP A 144 9.09 6.72 8.08
C ASP A 144 9.31 5.35 8.71
N CYS A 145 9.67 4.33 7.93
CA CYS A 145 9.77 2.95 8.42
C CYS A 145 10.54 2.90 9.76
N PRO A 146 9.85 2.60 10.88
CA PRO A 146 10.45 2.65 12.22
C PRO A 146 11.40 1.47 12.47
N SER A 147 11.36 0.47 11.58
CA SER A 147 12.28 -0.64 11.57
C SER A 147 13.41 -0.35 10.61
N ASP A 148 14.65 -0.34 11.10
CA ASP A 148 15.86 -0.42 10.25
C ASP A 148 16.08 -1.85 9.70
N ASP A 149 15.00 -2.62 9.55
CA ASP A 149 15.07 -3.96 8.96
C ASP A 149 15.29 -3.80 7.46
N ALA A 150 16.51 -4.13 7.03
CA ALA A 150 16.93 -3.96 5.64
C ALA A 150 16.03 -4.74 4.66
N MET A 151 15.45 -5.88 5.08
CA MET A 151 14.57 -6.66 4.21
C MET A 151 13.20 -6.01 4.05
N LEU A 152 12.67 -5.36 5.10
CA LEU A 152 11.42 -4.61 5.01
C LEU A 152 11.60 -3.36 4.14
N LEU A 153 12.69 -2.61 4.35
CA LEU A 153 13.02 -1.45 3.52
C LEU A 153 13.19 -1.83 2.05
N LEU A 154 13.90 -2.94 1.79
CA LEU A 154 14.06 -3.48 0.44
C LEU A 154 12.71 -3.90 -0.14
N HIS A 155 11.85 -4.56 0.64
CA HIS A 155 10.52 -4.96 0.18
C HIS A 155 9.68 -3.75 -0.27
N LEU A 156 9.63 -2.69 0.55
CA LEU A 156 8.90 -1.47 0.20
C LEU A 156 9.49 -0.76 -1.02
N ALA A 157 10.81 -0.64 -1.09
CA ALA A 157 11.47 -0.11 -2.28
C ALA A 157 11.11 -0.94 -3.54
N CYS A 158 11.14 -2.27 -3.46
CA CYS A 158 10.74 -3.12 -4.59
C CYS A 158 9.29 -2.87 -5.03
N GLN A 159 8.35 -2.71 -4.10
CA GLN A 159 6.95 -2.39 -4.43
C GLN A 159 6.86 -1.06 -5.21
N ILE A 160 7.54 -0.02 -4.72
CA ILE A 160 7.61 1.29 -5.39
C ILE A 160 8.26 1.16 -6.78
N SER A 161 9.41 0.50 -6.88
CA SER A 161 10.11 0.27 -8.16
C SER A 161 9.24 -0.44 -9.19
N TYR A 162 8.47 -1.45 -8.77
CA TYR A 162 7.57 -2.15 -9.67
C TYR A 162 6.46 -1.27 -10.22
N LEU A 163 5.92 -0.35 -9.41
CA LEU A 163 4.95 0.62 -9.92
C LEU A 163 5.59 1.48 -11.02
N TYR A 164 6.75 2.09 -10.78
CA TYR A 164 7.42 2.93 -11.78
C TYR A 164 7.84 2.16 -13.04
N ALA A 165 8.25 0.90 -12.90
CA ALA A 165 8.66 0.07 -14.02
C ALA A 165 7.48 -0.32 -14.93
N HIS A 166 6.32 -0.65 -14.34
CA HIS A 166 5.24 -1.32 -15.06
C HIS A 166 3.99 -0.48 -15.29
N VAL A 167 3.73 0.55 -14.47
CA VAL A 167 2.46 1.28 -14.50
C VAL A 167 2.62 2.57 -15.32
N PRO A 168 2.10 2.67 -16.56
CA PRO A 168 2.37 3.81 -17.44
C PRO A 168 1.79 5.13 -16.93
N ALA A 169 0.73 5.07 -16.13
CA ALA A 169 0.09 6.26 -15.53
C ALA A 169 1.08 7.08 -14.69
N LEU A 170 2.04 6.44 -14.00
CA LEU A 170 3.07 7.13 -13.22
C LEU A 170 4.01 7.99 -14.08
N LYS A 171 4.06 7.77 -15.40
CA LYS A 171 4.92 8.54 -16.30
C LYS A 171 4.20 9.77 -16.87
N GLN A 172 2.90 9.92 -16.60
CA GLN A 172 2.14 11.07 -17.03
C GLN A 172 2.42 12.26 -16.12
N ARG A 173 2.68 13.44 -16.71
CA ARG A 173 2.98 14.66 -15.95
C ARG A 173 1.87 15.05 -14.97
N SER A 174 0.61 14.80 -15.34
CA SER A 174 -0.55 15.07 -14.49
C SER A 174 -0.67 14.13 -13.29
N PHE A 175 0.09 13.03 -13.24
CA PHE A 175 0.02 12.09 -12.12
C PHE A 175 0.48 12.74 -10.82
N SER A 176 1.56 13.53 -10.85
CA SER A 176 2.08 14.21 -9.66
C SER A 176 1.08 15.18 -9.02
N GLU A 177 0.11 15.69 -9.79
CA GLU A 177 -0.91 16.61 -9.29
C GLU A 177 -1.89 15.93 -8.33
N GLN A 178 -2.04 14.61 -8.47
CA GLN A 178 -2.91 13.77 -7.62
C GLN A 178 -2.19 13.24 -6.37
N MET A 179 -0.85 13.36 -6.32
CA MET A 179 -0.05 12.96 -5.17
C MET A 179 -0.02 14.07 -4.12
N LYS A 180 0.23 13.66 -2.87
CA LYS A 180 0.60 14.57 -1.78
C LYS A 180 1.75 15.47 -2.18
N TYR A 181 1.64 16.76 -1.83
CA TYR A 181 2.60 17.78 -2.23
C TYR A 181 4.03 17.42 -1.78
N GLU A 182 4.17 16.95 -0.55
CA GLU A 182 5.42 16.56 0.08
C GLU A 182 6.11 15.32 -0.54
N HIS A 183 5.42 14.59 -1.43
CA HIS A 183 5.98 13.42 -2.14
C HIS A 183 6.26 13.70 -3.63
N ARG A 184 5.89 14.88 -4.15
CA ARG A 184 6.08 15.18 -5.58
C ARG A 184 7.55 15.21 -5.96
N GLN A 185 8.43 15.71 -5.08
CA GLN A 185 9.86 15.72 -5.36
C GLN A 185 10.43 14.29 -5.46
N PHE A 186 10.04 13.39 -4.55
CA PHE A 186 10.36 11.97 -4.67
C PHE A 186 9.97 11.41 -6.04
N HIS A 187 8.75 11.71 -6.49
CA HIS A 187 8.25 11.26 -7.78
C HIS A 187 9.09 11.77 -8.96
N PHE A 188 9.39 13.07 -8.98
CA PHE A 188 10.22 13.67 -10.03
C PHE A 188 11.64 13.12 -10.04
N ASP A 189 12.25 12.90 -8.87
CA ASP A 189 13.60 12.37 -8.76
C ASP A 189 13.70 10.93 -9.27
N VAL A 190 12.69 10.09 -8.98
CA VAL A 190 12.62 8.74 -9.54
C VAL A 190 12.47 8.79 -11.07
N LEU A 191 11.60 9.67 -11.60
CA LEU A 191 11.44 9.83 -13.05
C LEU A 191 12.68 10.40 -13.75
N ALA A 192 13.48 11.21 -13.04
CA ALA A 192 14.76 11.72 -13.50
C ALA A 192 15.88 10.65 -13.48
N GLY A 193 15.58 9.44 -13.01
CA GLY A 193 16.50 8.31 -13.00
C GLY A 193 17.40 8.24 -11.76
N MET A 194 17.06 8.93 -10.67
CA MET A 194 17.79 8.78 -9.42
C MET A 194 17.62 7.36 -8.86
N GLU A 195 18.72 6.81 -8.33
CA GLU A 195 18.74 5.47 -7.77
C GLU A 195 17.97 5.39 -6.44
N MET A 196 16.71 4.98 -6.57
CA MET A 196 15.80 4.74 -5.44
C MET A 196 16.14 3.41 -4.72
N GLY A 197 15.77 3.31 -3.44
CA GLY A 197 15.95 2.10 -2.63
C GLY A 197 17.25 2.10 -1.82
N THR A 198 18.06 3.14 -1.94
CA THR A 198 19.29 3.35 -1.16
C THR A 198 19.01 4.14 0.12
N ILE A 199 19.87 3.96 1.14
CA ILE A 199 19.79 4.74 2.39
C ILE A 199 20.03 6.22 2.11
N GLN A 200 20.93 6.56 1.18
CA GLN A 200 21.22 7.94 0.78
C GLN A 200 20.00 8.60 0.16
N PHE A 201 19.33 7.93 -0.78
CA PHE A 201 18.09 8.43 -1.38
C PHE A 201 16.99 8.61 -0.33
N ARG A 202 16.83 7.63 0.58
CA ARG A 202 15.87 7.71 1.70
C ARG A 202 16.10 8.95 2.56
N LYS A 203 17.35 9.20 2.96
CA LYS A 203 17.72 10.38 3.78
C LYS A 203 17.48 11.68 3.04
N HIS A 204 17.85 11.75 1.77
CA HIS A 204 17.65 12.92 0.93
C HIS A 204 16.16 13.27 0.78
N GLN A 205 15.34 12.29 0.41
CA GLN A 205 13.90 12.48 0.25
C GLN A 205 13.19 12.77 1.58
N GLY A 206 13.61 12.12 2.67
CA GLY A 206 13.09 12.41 4.01
C GLY A 206 13.36 13.86 4.41
N ALA A 207 14.58 14.37 4.18
CA ALA A 207 14.91 15.76 4.49
C ALA A 207 14.09 16.77 3.68
N ILE A 208 13.86 16.51 2.39
CA ILE A 208 13.01 17.34 1.53
C ILE A 208 11.57 17.36 2.04
N ARG A 209 10.98 16.17 2.26
CA ARG A 209 9.62 16.04 2.79
C ARG A 209 9.45 16.77 4.12
N ASP A 210 10.39 16.60 5.05
CA ASP A 210 10.32 17.22 6.37
C ASP A 210 10.44 18.76 6.27
N ALA A 211 11.26 19.28 5.36
CA ALA A 211 11.35 20.72 5.08
C ALA A 211 10.05 21.28 4.50
N LEU A 212 9.43 20.56 3.56
CA LEU A 212 8.14 20.88 2.96
C LEU A 212 7.04 20.96 4.04
N LEU A 213 6.97 19.94 4.91
CA LEU A 213 5.98 19.87 5.99
C LEU A 213 6.16 20.97 7.05
N GLN A 214 7.40 21.43 7.27
CA GLN A 214 7.71 22.53 8.19
C GLN A 214 7.51 23.92 7.55
N GLY A 215 7.13 23.99 6.27
CA GLY A 215 7.00 25.26 5.53
C GLY A 215 8.33 25.97 5.31
N GLN A 216 9.46 25.25 5.34
CA GLN A 216 10.82 25.81 5.23
C GLN A 216 11.30 25.97 3.77
N ASP A 217 10.38 25.81 2.82
CA ASP A 217 10.63 25.72 1.38
C ASP A 217 11.11 27.01 0.68
N SER A 218 11.39 28.07 1.44
CA SER A 218 11.87 29.34 0.86
C SER A 218 13.38 29.43 0.68
N LYS A 219 14.18 28.35 0.89
CA LYS A 219 15.66 28.47 0.86
C LYS A 219 16.49 27.33 0.23
N LEU A 220 15.90 26.33 -0.43
CA LEU A 220 16.70 25.24 -1.05
C LEU A 220 16.43 24.99 -2.55
N GLY A 221 15.69 25.89 -3.22
CA GLY A 221 15.54 25.88 -4.67
C GLY A 221 16.41 26.96 -5.34
N TYR A 222 17.47 26.53 -6.01
CA TYR A 222 18.23 27.27 -7.04
C TYR A 222 18.82 28.65 -6.65
N GLU A 223 19.98 28.66 -5.97
CA GLU A 223 21.00 29.68 -6.25
C GLU A 223 22.06 29.06 -7.17
N ASP A 224 21.79 29.07 -8.47
CA ASP A 224 22.84 29.24 -9.47
C ASP A 224 22.23 29.71 -10.82
N GLY A 225 22.62 30.91 -11.23
CA GLY A 225 22.68 31.35 -12.63
C GLY A 225 21.43 31.93 -13.29
N MET A 226 21.24 33.25 -13.18
CA MET A 226 20.97 34.12 -14.34
C MET A 226 21.12 35.62 -14.01
N ASP A 227 22.24 36.18 -14.45
CA ASP A 227 22.52 37.52 -15.00
C ASP A 227 21.79 38.79 -14.50
N MET A 228 22.59 39.73 -13.97
CA MET A 228 23.12 40.86 -14.76
C MET A 228 24.38 41.47 -14.11
#